data_AF-A0A1Y1KQR6-F1
#
_entry.id   AF-A0A1Y1KQR6-F1
#
_cell.length_a   1.000
_cell.length_b   1.000
_cell.length_c   1.000
_cell.angle_alpha   90.00
_cell.angle_beta   90.00
_cell.angle_gamma   90.00
#
_symmetry.space_group_name_H-M   'P 1'
#
loop_
_entity.id
_entity.type
_entity.pdbx_description
1 polymer ?
#
loop_
_entity_poly.entity_id
_entity_poly.type
_entity_poly.pdbx_seq_one_letter_code
_entity_poly.pdbx_strand_id
1 'polypeptide(L)'
;VAFYPTAWLGVDGNWSTFGFLVGSNNVNVLFSTALSEFWAVGPGGCNRNDPHCSSNRGGIYYPSDSKHWSGLGTWELGLPDLGTGGNGQYGFDTIAGLNPMTSVGYQMSNVLISAINSTDYFLGFFGVGMRSGNFGDIVATPPMRQAVASFGW
;
A
#
# COMPACT_ATOMS: atom_id res chain seq x y z
N VAL A 1 -14.49 10.04 2.34
CA VAL A 1 -13.96 8.70 1.98
C VAL A 1 -14.04 7.79 3.21
N ALA A 2 -14.51 6.55 3.05
CA ALA A 2 -14.54 5.56 4.13
C ALA A 2 -13.86 4.27 3.68
N PHE A 3 -13.10 3.65 4.57
CA PHE A 3 -12.27 2.48 4.30
C PHE A 3 -12.79 1.27 5.08
N TYR A 4 -12.77 0.08 4.46
CA TYR A 4 -13.29 -1.14 5.05
C TYR A 4 -12.25 -1.78 5.99
N PRO A 5 -12.50 -1.83 7.32
CA PRO A 5 -11.64 -2.55 8.24
C PRO A 5 -11.84 -4.07 8.06
N THR A 6 -10.76 -4.84 8.09
CA THR A 6 -10.82 -6.30 7.93
C THR A 6 -10.63 -7.02 9.26
N ALA A 7 -9.38 -7.19 9.69
CA ALA A 7 -9.05 -7.90 10.93
C ALA A 7 -7.81 -7.31 11.61
N TRP A 8 -7.53 -7.78 12.82
CA TRP A 8 -6.24 -7.59 13.46
C TRP A 8 -5.24 -8.52 12.79
N LEU A 9 -4.29 -7.97 12.05
CA LEU A 9 -3.16 -8.70 11.48
C LEU A 9 -1.89 -8.02 11.96
N GLY A 10 -0.78 -8.76 12.05
CA GLY A 10 0.49 -8.18 12.45
C GLY A 10 0.97 -8.53 13.85
N VAL A 11 2.25 -8.26 14.08
CA VAL A 11 2.87 -8.21 15.42
C VAL A 11 2.85 -6.79 16.01
N ASP A 12 2.41 -5.80 15.24
CA ASP A 12 2.50 -4.36 15.53
C ASP A 12 1.40 -3.85 16.50
N GLY A 13 0.76 -4.76 17.23
CA GLY A 13 -0.24 -4.47 18.25
C GLY A 13 -1.69 -4.65 17.79
N ASN A 14 -2.62 -4.19 18.61
CA ASN A 14 -4.06 -4.36 18.40
C ASN A 14 -4.61 -3.25 17.50
N TRP A 15 -4.08 -3.11 16.27
CA TRP A 15 -4.50 -2.11 15.26
C TRP A 15 -5.26 -2.75 14.09
N SER A 16 -6.38 -2.13 13.70
CA SER A 16 -7.24 -2.68 12.65
C SER A 16 -6.55 -2.50 11.31
N THR A 17 -6.46 -3.56 10.52
CA THR A 17 -6.00 -3.46 9.14
C THR A 17 -7.17 -3.14 8.21
N PHE A 18 -6.83 -2.59 7.05
CA PHE A 18 -7.78 -2.15 6.04
C PHE A 18 -7.50 -2.85 4.72
N GLY A 19 -8.56 -3.43 4.14
CA GLY A 19 -8.48 -4.26 2.95
C GLY A 19 -8.60 -3.45 1.67
N PHE A 20 -7.68 -3.71 0.74
CA PHE A 20 -7.67 -3.14 -0.61
C PHE A 20 -7.37 -4.24 -1.63
N LEU A 21 -8.01 -4.14 -2.79
CA LEU A 21 -7.60 -4.86 -3.99
C LEU A 21 -6.61 -3.97 -4.75
N VAL A 22 -5.34 -4.37 -4.80
CA VAL A 22 -4.26 -3.63 -5.48
C VAL A 22 -3.87 -4.39 -6.74
N GLY A 23 -4.15 -3.78 -7.89
CA GLY A 23 -4.10 -4.45 -9.19
C GLY A 23 -5.02 -5.67 -9.18
N SER A 24 -4.41 -6.86 -9.09
CA SER A 24 -5.10 -8.16 -9.03
C SER A 24 -4.99 -8.85 -7.66
N ASN A 25 -4.35 -8.22 -6.67
CA ASN A 25 -3.99 -8.84 -5.40
C ASN A 25 -4.74 -8.22 -4.23
N ASN A 26 -5.30 -9.06 -3.34
CA ASN A 26 -5.90 -8.57 -2.09
C ASN A 26 -4.82 -8.34 -1.04
N VAL A 27 -4.77 -7.13 -0.50
CA VAL A 27 -3.84 -6.77 0.58
C VAL A 27 -4.54 -6.06 1.72
N ASN A 28 -3.99 -6.22 2.92
CA ASN A 28 -4.38 -5.54 4.14
C ASN A 28 -3.22 -4.67 4.60
N VAL A 29 -3.51 -3.41 4.89
CA VAL A 29 -2.51 -2.40 5.27
C VAL A 29 -2.94 -1.66 6.52
N LEU A 30 -1.98 -1.03 7.19
CA LEU A 30 -2.21 -0.10 8.29
C LEU A 30 -2.21 1.34 7.78
N PHE A 31 -2.96 2.24 8.41
CA PHE A 31 -2.81 3.67 8.11
C PHE A 31 -1.60 4.25 8.84
N SER A 32 -0.80 5.05 8.14
CA SER A 32 0.34 5.76 8.70
C SER A 32 0.25 7.25 8.40
N THR A 33 0.37 8.08 9.44
CA THR A 33 0.44 9.55 9.32
C THR A 33 1.83 10.05 8.97
N ALA A 34 2.86 9.22 9.14
CA ALA A 34 4.24 9.53 8.78
C ALA A 34 4.48 9.39 7.27
N LEU A 35 3.66 8.59 6.58
CA LEU A 35 3.79 8.31 5.16
C LEU A 35 2.80 9.09 4.31
N SER A 36 3.19 9.37 3.06
CA SER A 36 2.31 9.97 2.03
C SER A 36 2.16 9.05 0.81
N GLU A 37 2.40 7.75 0.97
CA GLU A 37 2.49 6.78 -0.13
C GLU A 37 1.73 5.50 0.23
N PHE A 38 1.37 4.69 -0.76
CA PHE A 38 0.78 3.38 -0.52
C PHE A 38 1.85 2.30 -0.63
N TRP A 39 2.04 1.51 0.41
CA TRP A 39 3.01 0.43 0.48
C TRP A 39 2.31 -0.91 0.66
N ALA A 40 2.69 -1.89 -0.14
CA ALA A 40 2.25 -3.27 -0.01
C ALA A 40 3.45 -4.18 0.17
N VAL A 41 3.25 -5.30 0.86
CA VAL A 41 4.28 -6.33 0.98
C VAL A 41 4.45 -7.00 -0.38
N GLY A 42 5.66 -6.92 -0.93
CA GLY A 42 6.03 -7.54 -2.19
C GLY A 42 6.48 -9.00 -2.01
N PRO A 43 6.78 -9.71 -3.12
CA PRO A 43 7.23 -11.10 -3.08
C PRO A 43 8.48 -11.35 -2.23
N GLY A 44 9.34 -10.35 -2.06
CA GLY A 44 10.52 -10.46 -1.20
C GLY A 44 10.23 -10.35 0.29
N GLY A 45 9.03 -9.91 0.68
CA GLY A 45 8.62 -9.78 2.08
C GLY A 45 8.20 -11.09 2.73
N CYS A 46 8.11 -12.19 1.98
CA CYS A 46 7.77 -13.51 2.49
C CYS A 46 8.73 -14.61 2.05
N ASN A 47 9.09 -15.48 2.99
CA ASN A 47 9.81 -16.71 2.68
C ASN A 47 8.84 -17.73 2.07
N ARG A 48 9.21 -18.35 0.93
CA ARG A 48 8.40 -19.39 0.26
C ARG A 48 8.11 -20.61 1.13
N ASN A 49 8.93 -20.84 2.15
CA ASN A 49 8.77 -21.97 3.06
C ASN A 49 7.79 -21.71 4.21
N ASP A 50 7.32 -20.47 4.39
CA ASP A 50 6.32 -20.13 5.39
C ASP A 50 4.93 -19.98 4.74
N PRO A 51 4.03 -20.98 4.87
CA PRO A 51 2.71 -20.95 4.26
C PRO A 51 1.79 -19.89 4.88
N HIS A 52 2.08 -19.42 6.10
CA HIS A 52 1.27 -18.42 6.80
C HIS A 52 1.79 -16.99 6.60
N CYS A 53 2.96 -16.82 5.98
CA CYS A 53 3.56 -15.50 5.81
C CYS A 53 2.64 -14.54 5.06
N SER A 54 2.08 -14.98 3.93
CA SER A 54 1.19 -14.15 3.12
C SER A 54 -0.04 -13.70 3.91
N SER A 55 -0.76 -14.62 4.58
CA SER A 55 -1.95 -14.27 5.34
C SER A 55 -1.63 -13.35 6.53
N ASN A 56 -0.52 -13.60 7.22
CA ASN A 56 -0.13 -12.84 8.41
C ASN A 56 0.37 -11.44 8.05
N ARG A 57 1.06 -11.29 6.91
CA ARG A 57 1.59 -10.03 6.40
C ARG A 57 0.58 -9.22 5.58
N GLY A 58 -0.70 -9.58 5.64
CA GLY A 58 -1.74 -8.84 4.96
C GLY A 58 -1.73 -9.02 3.45
N GLY A 59 -1.33 -10.18 2.95
CA GLY A 59 -1.29 -10.49 1.52
C GLY A 59 -0.01 -10.00 0.84
N ILE A 60 0.27 -10.57 -0.33
CA ILE A 60 1.42 -10.22 -1.15
C ILE A 60 0.94 -9.56 -2.43
N TYR A 61 1.48 -8.38 -2.71
CA TYR A 61 1.26 -7.66 -3.95
C TYR A 61 2.35 -8.01 -4.96
N TYR A 62 1.92 -8.48 -6.13
CA TYR A 62 2.76 -8.75 -7.28
C TYR A 62 2.50 -7.70 -8.36
N PRO A 63 3.39 -6.69 -8.52
CA PRO A 63 3.22 -5.68 -9.56
C PRO A 63 3.12 -6.28 -10.97
N SER A 64 3.82 -7.41 -11.20
CA SER A 64 3.79 -8.17 -12.46
C SER A 64 2.41 -8.71 -12.84
N ASP A 65 1.54 -8.91 -11.86
CA ASP A 65 0.23 -9.53 -12.06
C ASP A 65 -0.86 -8.50 -12.41
N SER A 66 -0.53 -7.21 -12.30
CA SER A 66 -1.44 -6.13 -12.69
C SER A 66 -1.20 -5.70 -14.13
N LYS A 67 -2.30 -5.57 -14.89
CA LYS A 67 -2.29 -4.99 -16.24
C LYS A 67 -2.20 -3.46 -16.23
N HIS A 68 -2.41 -2.83 -15.07
CA HIS A 68 -2.38 -1.38 -14.90
C HIS A 68 -1.07 -0.89 -14.27
N TRP A 69 -0.15 -1.80 -13.98
CA TRP A 69 1.15 -1.46 -13.40
C TRP A 69 1.99 -0.62 -14.36
N SER A 70 2.49 0.51 -13.86
CA SER A 70 3.48 1.36 -14.52
C SER A 70 4.65 1.61 -13.58
N GLY A 71 5.78 0.96 -13.83
CA GLY A 71 6.95 1.02 -12.94
C GLY A 71 7.69 2.35 -13.02
N LEU A 72 8.04 2.90 -11.85
CA LEU A 72 8.93 4.06 -11.68
C LEU A 72 10.36 3.65 -11.29
N GLY A 73 10.58 2.38 -10.97
CA GLY A 73 11.88 1.83 -10.57
C GLY A 73 11.97 1.57 -9.07
N THR A 74 13.19 1.34 -8.59
CA THR A 74 13.46 1.06 -7.19
C THR A 74 13.92 2.34 -6.50
N TRP A 75 13.22 2.73 -5.44
CA TRP A 75 13.48 3.95 -4.67
C TRP A 75 13.47 3.67 -3.18
N GLU A 76 14.13 4.55 -2.43
CA GLU A 76 14.19 4.48 -0.97
C GLU A 76 12.81 4.73 -0.36
N LEU A 77 12.48 3.92 0.65
CA LEU A 77 11.24 4.01 1.40
C LEU A 77 11.26 5.25 2.33
N GLY A 78 10.21 6.08 2.26
CA GLY A 78 10.06 7.33 2.99
C GLY A 78 9.84 7.27 4.51
N LEU A 79 10.54 6.40 5.25
CA LEU A 79 10.56 6.37 6.73
C LEU A 79 11.99 6.49 7.28
N PRO A 80 12.65 7.65 7.14
CA PRO A 80 14.01 7.83 7.66
C PRO A 80 14.06 7.73 9.21
N ASP A 81 12.96 8.09 9.89
CA ASP A 81 12.91 8.19 11.35
C ASP A 81 12.82 6.83 12.07
N LEU A 82 12.46 5.74 11.38
CA LEU A 82 12.39 4.40 12.00
C LEU A 82 13.75 3.71 12.04
N GLY A 83 14.81 4.27 11.43
CA GLY A 83 16.12 3.62 11.32
C GLY A 83 16.13 2.35 10.45
N THR A 84 14.96 1.89 10.01
CA THR A 84 14.75 0.84 9.02
C THR A 84 14.76 1.48 7.63
N GLY A 85 15.95 1.65 7.07
CA GLY A 85 16.08 1.93 5.64
C GLY A 85 15.51 0.77 4.82
N GLY A 86 15.15 1.04 3.57
CA GLY A 86 14.70 -0.02 2.68
C GLY A 86 14.39 0.53 1.30
N ASN A 87 14.42 -0.35 0.31
CA ASN A 87 14.06 0.01 -1.05
C ASN A 87 12.78 -0.71 -1.44
N GLY A 88 11.87 0.04 -2.04
CA GLY A 88 10.64 -0.48 -2.61
C GLY A 88 10.66 -0.38 -4.12
N GLN A 89 9.94 -1.27 -4.79
CA GLN A 89 9.65 -1.11 -6.21
C GLN A 89 8.44 -0.19 -6.35
N TYR A 90 8.71 1.06 -6.72
CA TYR A 90 7.69 2.08 -6.89
C TYR A 90 7.09 2.05 -8.30
N GLY A 91 5.83 2.42 -8.37
CA GLY A 91 5.09 2.55 -9.61
C GLY A 91 3.67 3.05 -9.37
N PHE A 92 2.92 3.09 -10.45
CA PHE A 92 1.50 3.40 -10.43
C PHE A 92 0.69 2.13 -10.67
N ASP A 93 -0.37 1.94 -9.90
CA ASP A 93 -1.34 0.87 -10.15
C ASP A 93 -2.77 1.33 -9.77
N THR A 94 -3.74 0.46 -9.98
CA THR A 94 -5.10 0.63 -9.51
C THR A 94 -5.27 0.07 -8.10
N ILE A 95 -5.97 0.80 -7.24
CA ILE A 95 -6.50 0.26 -5.99
C ILE A 95 -8.01 0.31 -6.00
N ALA A 96 -8.65 -0.71 -5.45
CA ALA A 96 -10.08 -0.75 -5.21
C ALA A 96 -10.36 -1.12 -3.75
N GLY A 97 -11.47 -0.61 -3.24
CA GLY A 97 -11.90 -0.87 -1.88
C GLY A 97 -13.42 -0.81 -1.78
N LEU A 98 -13.93 -1.20 -0.62
CA LEU A 98 -15.36 -1.13 -0.31
C LEU A 98 -15.60 0.02 0.66
N ASN A 99 -16.65 0.80 0.43
CA ASN A 99 -17.15 1.72 1.44
C ASN A 99 -18.08 0.96 2.40
N PRO A 100 -17.73 0.83 3.70
CA PRO A 100 -18.54 0.08 4.66
C PRO A 100 -19.90 0.73 4.95
N MET A 101 -20.07 2.03 4.71
CA MET A 101 -21.33 2.73 5.00
C MET A 101 -22.36 2.57 3.88
N THR A 102 -21.90 2.52 2.63
CA THR A 102 -22.78 2.49 1.45
C THR A 102 -22.79 1.14 0.75
N SER A 103 -21.89 0.23 1.12
CA SER A 103 -21.65 -1.05 0.42
C SER A 103 -21.33 -0.88 -1.07
N VAL A 104 -20.82 0.29 -1.46
CA VAL A 104 -20.41 0.61 -2.83
C VAL A 104 -18.90 0.45 -2.94
N GLY A 105 -18.45 -0.29 -3.96
CA GLY A 105 -17.04 -0.39 -4.32
C GLY A 105 -16.55 0.90 -4.96
N TYR A 106 -15.34 1.33 -4.64
CA TYR A 106 -14.66 2.42 -5.30
C TYR A 106 -13.33 1.95 -5.88
N GLN A 107 -12.86 2.64 -6.91
CA GLN A 107 -11.58 2.37 -7.55
C GLN A 107 -10.85 3.68 -7.81
N MET A 108 -9.54 3.68 -7.58
CA MET A 108 -8.62 4.74 -7.97
C MET A 108 -7.57 4.15 -8.89
N SER A 109 -7.32 4.84 -10.00
CA SER A 109 -6.29 4.47 -10.97
C SER A 109 -5.08 5.39 -10.84
N ASN A 110 -3.91 4.92 -11.26
CA ASN A 110 -2.65 5.67 -11.16
C ASN A 110 -2.29 6.08 -9.73
N VAL A 111 -2.57 5.21 -8.77
CA VAL A 111 -2.19 5.40 -7.37
C VAL A 111 -0.70 5.10 -7.23
N LEU A 112 0.04 5.98 -6.57
CA LEU A 112 1.44 5.74 -6.23
C LEU A 112 1.55 4.59 -5.22
N ILE A 113 2.15 3.48 -5.65
CA ILE A 113 2.31 2.26 -4.87
C ILE A 113 3.78 1.81 -4.86
N SER A 114 4.21 1.30 -3.71
CA SER A 114 5.50 0.66 -3.53
C SER A 114 5.31 -0.80 -3.11
N ALA A 115 5.95 -1.72 -3.82
CA ALA A 115 6.07 -3.11 -3.39
C ALA A 115 7.36 -3.29 -2.57
N ILE A 116 7.21 -3.58 -1.28
CA ILE A 116 8.33 -3.74 -0.34
C ILE A 116 8.83 -5.17 -0.39
N ASN A 117 10.07 -5.35 -0.86
CA ASN A 117 10.74 -6.65 -0.89
C ASN A 117 11.69 -6.85 0.30
N SER A 118 11.30 -6.36 1.49
CA SER A 118 12.04 -6.55 2.74
C SER A 118 11.14 -7.14 3.83
N THR A 119 11.76 -7.83 4.79
CA THR A 119 11.08 -8.37 5.98
C THR A 119 11.00 -7.37 7.14
N ASP A 120 11.67 -6.22 7.03
CA ASP A 120 11.76 -5.20 8.09
C ASP A 120 10.40 -4.61 8.45
N TYR A 121 9.52 -4.50 7.46
CA TYR A 121 8.13 -4.08 7.63
C TYR A 121 7.24 -5.31 7.65
N PHE A 122 6.45 -5.51 8.71
CA PHE A 122 5.60 -6.69 8.82
C PHE A 122 4.35 -6.61 7.94
N LEU A 123 3.68 -5.44 7.94
CA LEU A 123 2.53 -5.13 7.08
C LEU A 123 2.87 -4.02 6.07
N GLY A 124 2.00 -3.86 5.08
CA GLY A 124 1.96 -2.67 4.23
C GLY A 124 1.32 -1.47 4.94
N PHE A 125 1.48 -0.30 4.35
CA PHE A 125 0.99 0.97 4.90
C PHE A 125 0.23 1.80 3.87
N PHE A 126 -0.89 2.38 4.26
CA PHE A 126 -1.54 3.46 3.55
C PHE A 126 -1.13 4.79 4.21
N GLY A 127 -0.30 5.56 3.53
CA GLY A 127 0.10 6.90 3.94
C GLY A 127 -1.04 7.90 3.79
N VAL A 128 -1.43 8.57 4.88
CA VAL A 128 -2.44 9.64 4.87
C VAL A 128 -1.84 11.04 4.75
N GLY A 129 -0.51 11.13 4.65
CA GLY A 129 0.19 12.38 4.41
C GLY A 129 -0.11 12.97 3.03
N MET A 130 0.11 14.28 2.91
CA MET A 130 -0.24 15.07 1.73
C MET A 130 0.97 15.53 0.91
N ARG A 131 2.18 15.05 1.26
CA ARG A 131 3.41 15.41 0.55
C ARG A 131 3.51 14.60 -0.73
N SER A 132 3.80 15.27 -1.84
CA SER A 132 4.06 14.59 -3.12
C SER A 132 5.43 13.90 -3.09
N GLY A 133 5.49 12.69 -3.62
CA GLY A 133 6.74 11.96 -3.85
C GLY A 133 7.42 12.43 -5.13
N ASN A 134 8.74 12.47 -5.14
CA ASN A 134 9.52 12.85 -6.31
C ASN A 134 10.35 11.66 -6.80
N PHE A 135 10.08 11.20 -8.01
CA PHE A 135 10.69 10.03 -8.64
C PHE A 135 11.42 10.46 -9.93
N GLY A 136 12.49 11.23 -9.76
CA GLY A 136 13.24 11.82 -10.87
C GLY A 136 12.47 12.95 -11.56
N ASP A 137 11.98 12.69 -12.77
CA ASP A 137 11.20 13.67 -13.55
C ASP A 137 9.69 13.61 -13.25
N ILE A 138 9.25 12.66 -12.40
CA ILE A 138 7.85 12.41 -12.11
C ILE A 138 7.52 12.83 -10.68
N VAL A 139 6.60 13.78 -10.54
CA VAL A 139 6.00 14.16 -9.25
C VAL A 139 4.71 13.39 -9.07
N ALA A 140 4.69 12.46 -8.12
CA ALA A 140 3.56 11.61 -7.84
C ALA A 140 2.62 12.22 -6.80
N THR A 141 1.32 12.11 -7.05
CA THR A 141 0.29 12.58 -6.12
C THR A 141 0.04 11.52 -5.05
N PRO A 142 -0.01 11.91 -3.74
CA PRO A 142 -0.23 10.94 -2.67
C PRO A 142 -1.65 10.36 -2.74
N PRO A 143 -1.83 9.07 -2.35
CA PRO A 143 -3.09 8.33 -2.51
C PRO A 143 -4.24 9.02 -1.77
N MET A 144 -3.98 9.60 -0.60
CA MET A 144 -5.01 10.30 0.18
C MET A 144 -5.51 11.57 -0.51
N ARG A 145 -4.63 12.34 -1.15
CA ARG A 145 -5.05 13.53 -1.91
C ARG A 145 -5.93 13.13 -3.09
N GLN A 146 -5.57 12.05 -3.79
CA GLN A 146 -6.38 11.52 -4.88
C GLN A 146 -7.76 11.04 -4.39
N ALA A 147 -7.81 10.33 -3.25
CA ALA A 147 -9.06 9.87 -2.67
C ALA A 147 -10.00 11.03 -2.32
N VAL A 148 -9.47 12.11 -1.74
CA VAL A 148 -10.26 13.32 -1.45
C VAL A 148 -10.68 14.04 -2.72
N ALA A 149 -9.83 14.14 -3.74
CA ALA A 149 -10.20 14.77 -5.00
C ALA A 149 -11.30 14.01 -5.76
N SER A 150 -11.29 12.67 -5.69
CA SER A 150 -12.24 11.81 -6.41
C SER A 150 -13.53 11.56 -5.63
N PHE A 151 -13.48 11.52 -4.30
CA PHE A 151 -14.59 11.07 -3.44
C PHE A 151 -14.82 11.95 -2.20
N GLY A 152 -14.10 13.06 -2.08
CA GLY A 152 -14.40 14.11 -1.12
C GLY A 152 -15.57 14.93 -1.64
N TRP A 153 -16.60 15.06 -0.82
CA TRP A 153 -17.78 15.89 -1.06
C TRP A 153 -17.71 17.13 -0.18
#